data_AF-A0A969YQK0-F1
#
_entry.id   AF-A0A969YQK0-F1
#
_cell.length_a   1.000
_cell.length_b   1.000
_cell.length_c   1.000
_cell.angle_alpha   90.00
_cell.angle_beta   90.00
_cell.angle_gamma   90.00
#
_symmetry.space_group_name_H-M   'P 1'
#
loop_
_entity.id
_entity.type
_entity.pdbx_description
1 polymer ?
#
loop_
_entity_poly.entity_id
_entity_poly.type
_entity_poly.pdbx_seq_one_letter_code
_entity_poly.pdbx_strand_id
1 'polypeptide(L)'
;ILLLAFLLTWITVQTIIHEAFRRRLWQVCMRIASLFCERVRKPHWITQERAQAFFDNFNESMNLIVGNRGILLAPAVYAFFDWGLMFFCLKCSFLALHYPVDNSTLLVGFSVGIFTSLFSLTPASIGLMEGTMAGSFYLMGLDFERALVATLLYRFAYFFLPVVLSFFFYRQFFPSSDKKLEMEEGLETH
;
A
#
# COMPACT_ATOMS: atom_id res chain seq x y z
N ILE A 1 -6.34 9.86 22.87
CA ILE A 1 -6.30 9.16 21.55
C ILE A 1 -6.46 10.15 20.41
N LEU A 2 -7.56 10.92 20.32
CA LEU A 2 -7.77 11.92 19.26
C LEU A 2 -6.68 13.01 19.17
N LEU A 3 -6.23 13.55 20.31
CA LEU A 3 -5.10 14.51 20.35
C LEU A 3 -3.78 13.92 19.83
N LEU A 4 -3.56 12.62 20.08
CA LEU A 4 -2.35 11.91 19.67
C LEU A 4 -2.36 11.67 18.15
N ALA A 5 -3.52 11.30 17.60
CA ALA A 5 -3.74 11.20 16.16
C ALA A 5 -3.63 12.55 15.45
N PHE A 6 -4.15 13.62 16.07
CA PHE A 6 -4.03 14.99 15.54
C PHE A 6 -2.57 15.47 15.54
N LEU A 7 -1.80 15.18 16.59
CA LEU A 7 -0.38 15.50 16.63
C LEU A 7 0.43 14.71 15.59
N LEU A 8 0.13 13.42 15.40
CA LEU A 8 0.78 12.58 14.37
C LEU A 8 0.48 13.06 12.95
N THR A 9 -0.77 13.41 12.67
CA THR A 9 -1.18 13.96 11.36
C THR A 9 -0.61 15.36 11.13
N TRP A 10 -0.55 16.19 12.16
CA TRP A 10 0.10 17.51 12.10
C TRP A 10 1.61 17.41 11.86
N ILE A 11 2.28 16.48 12.53
CA ILE A 11 3.72 16.21 12.35
C ILE A 11 3.98 15.69 10.94
N THR A 12 3.19 14.75 10.42
CA THR A 12 3.35 14.24 9.05
C THR A 12 3.16 15.35 8.02
N VAL A 13 2.13 16.20 8.18
CA VAL A 13 1.91 17.37 7.32
C VAL A 13 3.07 18.38 7.40
N GLN A 14 3.57 18.70 8.59
CA GLN A 14 4.73 19.59 8.79
C GLN A 14 6.03 19.01 8.19
N THR A 15 6.21 17.69 8.28
CA THR A 15 7.38 17.00 7.72
C THR A 15 7.37 17.00 6.19
N ILE A 16 6.16 16.98 5.59
CA ILE A 16 5.95 17.08 4.15
C ILE A 16 6.12 18.52 3.65
N ILE A 17 5.71 19.54 4.42
CA ILE A 17 5.66 20.93 3.95
C ILE A 17 6.98 21.71 4.15
N HIS A 18 7.76 21.43 5.19
CA HIS A 18 8.95 22.22 5.51
C HIS A 18 10.27 21.43 5.40
N GLU A 19 11.04 21.71 4.34
CA GLU A 19 12.40 21.16 4.13
C GLU A 19 13.33 21.40 5.33
N ALA A 20 13.19 22.54 6.02
CA ALA A 20 13.96 22.89 7.20
C ALA A 20 13.64 21.98 8.40
N PHE A 21 12.38 21.55 8.54
CA PHE A 21 11.96 20.63 9.60
C PHE A 21 12.47 19.22 9.32
N ARG A 22 12.43 18.76 8.05
CA ARG A 22 13.00 17.47 7.62
C ARG A 22 14.50 17.39 7.92
N ARG A 23 15.27 18.42 7.61
CA ARG A 23 16.71 18.47 7.94
C ARG A 23 16.97 18.45 9.45
N ARG A 24 16.14 19.13 10.26
CA ARG A 24 16.29 19.18 11.72
C ARG A 24 15.94 17.86 12.39
N LEU A 25 14.87 17.20 11.94
CA LEU A 25 14.50 15.84 12.35
C LEU A 25 15.60 14.84 12.00
N TRP A 26 16.15 14.91 10.79
CA TRP A 26 17.26 14.05 10.38
C TRP A 26 18.51 14.25 11.24
N GLN A 27 18.87 15.50 11.56
CA GLN A 27 20.00 15.78 12.45
C GLN A 27 19.77 15.27 13.88
N VAL A 28 18.54 15.35 14.39
CA VAL A 28 18.17 14.81 15.71
C VAL A 28 18.20 13.28 15.68
N CYS A 29 17.62 12.64 14.66
CA CYS A 29 17.67 11.20 14.47
C CYS A 29 19.10 10.69 14.34
N MET A 30 19.96 11.36 13.57
CA MET A 30 21.38 11.00 13.43
C MET A 30 22.16 11.17 14.74
N ARG A 31 21.85 12.19 15.56
CA ARG A 31 22.44 12.33 16.91
C ARG A 31 21.98 11.26 17.88
N ILE A 32 20.69 10.91 17.85
CA ILE A 32 20.15 9.83 18.67
C ILE A 32 20.73 8.49 18.22
N ALA A 33 20.83 8.26 16.91
CA ALA A 33 21.43 7.07 16.32
C ALA A 33 22.94 6.97 16.63
N SER A 34 23.68 8.08 16.64
CA SER A 34 25.10 8.07 17.03
C SER A 34 25.29 7.80 18.52
N LEU A 35 24.46 8.40 19.39
CA LEU A 35 24.44 8.11 20.83
C LEU A 35 24.06 6.65 21.10
N PHE A 36 23.11 6.12 20.34
CA PHE A 36 22.68 4.73 20.43
C PHE A 36 23.73 3.77 19.87
N CYS A 37 24.46 4.13 18.81
CA CYS A 37 25.58 3.35 18.26
C CYS A 37 26.82 3.37 19.16
N GLU A 38 27.06 4.44 19.93
CA GLU A 38 28.10 4.44 20.97
C GLU A 38 27.70 3.57 22.17
N ARG A 39 26.41 3.56 22.53
CA ARG A 39 25.86 2.69 23.58
C ARG A 39 25.85 1.20 23.19
N VAL A 40 25.65 0.92 21.90
CA VAL A 40 25.59 -0.43 21.33
C VAL A 40 26.82 -0.65 20.46
N ARG A 41 27.97 -0.88 21.12
CA ARG A 41 29.23 -1.46 20.60
C ARG A 41 29.26 -1.69 19.07
N LYS A 42 29.55 -0.62 18.32
CA LYS A 42 29.90 -0.54 16.87
C LYS A 42 29.29 -1.61 15.95
N PRO A 43 28.10 -1.41 15.37
CA PRO A 43 27.70 -2.11 14.17
C PRO A 43 28.30 -1.39 12.95
N HIS A 44 29.34 -1.97 12.35
CA HIS A 44 30.05 -1.47 11.15
C HIS A 44 29.16 -1.40 9.87
N TRP A 45 27.87 -1.71 9.95
CA TRP A 45 26.93 -1.82 8.83
C TRP A 45 26.18 -0.51 8.50
N ILE A 46 26.29 0.53 9.34
CA ILE A 46 25.72 1.86 9.06
C ILE A 46 26.87 2.82 8.72
N THR A 47 27.33 2.75 7.47
CA THR A 47 28.30 3.71 6.93
C THR A 47 27.62 5.06 6.79
N GLN A 48 28.19 6.11 7.40
CA GLN A 48 27.64 7.47 7.40
C GLN A 48 27.30 7.98 5.98
N GLU A 49 28.11 7.59 4.99
CA GLU A 49 27.90 7.90 3.56
C GLU A 49 26.65 7.25 2.97
N ARG A 50 26.34 5.98 3.30
CA ARG A 50 25.11 5.32 2.81
C ARG A 50 23.86 5.91 3.45
N ALA A 51 23.95 6.28 4.72
CA ALA A 51 22.85 6.97 5.41
C ALA A 51 22.60 8.37 4.81
N GLN A 52 23.66 9.11 4.47
CA GLN A 52 23.56 10.40 3.77
C GLN A 52 23.01 10.22 2.35
N ALA A 53 23.51 9.27 1.57
CA ALA A 53 23.02 9.00 0.22
C ALA A 53 21.53 8.59 0.21
N PHE A 54 21.07 7.77 1.16
CA PHE A 54 19.64 7.45 1.31
C PHE A 54 18.82 8.70 1.64
N PHE A 55 19.32 9.54 2.56
CA PHE A 55 18.65 10.78 2.92
C PHE A 55 18.58 11.75 1.74
N ASP A 56 19.64 11.88 0.95
CA ASP A 56 19.68 12.77 -0.21
C ASP A 56 18.70 12.30 -1.30
N ASN A 57 18.67 11.00 -1.60
CA ASN A 57 17.68 10.43 -2.53
C ASN A 57 16.24 10.59 -2.01
N PHE A 58 16.00 10.41 -0.71
CA PHE A 58 14.69 10.63 -0.09
C PHE A 58 14.30 12.11 -0.10
N ASN A 59 15.25 13.00 0.17
CA ASN A 59 15.09 14.45 0.17
C ASN A 59 14.75 14.97 -1.23
N GLU A 60 15.41 14.44 -2.26
CA GLU A 60 15.11 14.68 -3.68
C GLU A 60 13.71 14.17 -4.06
N SER A 61 13.39 12.92 -3.73
CA SER A 61 12.06 12.33 -4.00
C SER A 61 10.94 13.13 -3.36
N MET A 62 11.13 13.58 -2.12
CA MET A 62 10.17 14.43 -1.42
C MET A 62 10.08 15.83 -2.03
N ASN A 63 11.19 16.43 -2.47
CA ASN A 63 11.17 17.72 -3.16
C ASN A 63 10.45 17.65 -4.50
N LEU A 64 10.55 16.54 -5.23
CA LEU A 64 9.78 16.31 -6.46
C LEU A 64 8.27 16.26 -6.18
N ILE A 65 7.88 15.55 -5.10
CA ILE A 65 6.49 15.42 -4.69
C ILE A 65 5.90 16.76 -4.20
N VAL A 66 6.68 17.55 -3.45
CA VAL A 66 6.23 18.84 -2.88
C VAL A 66 6.28 19.96 -3.92
N GLY A 67 7.31 19.98 -4.78
CA GLY A 67 7.53 21.01 -5.79
C GLY A 67 6.55 20.96 -6.94
N ASN A 68 5.97 19.78 -7.23
CA ASN A 68 5.03 19.60 -8.33
C ASN A 68 3.73 18.94 -7.87
N ARG A 69 2.76 19.76 -7.45
CA ARG A 69 1.42 19.31 -7.02
C ARG A 69 0.73 18.41 -8.06
N GLY A 70 1.07 18.54 -9.34
CA GLY A 70 0.55 17.68 -10.41
C GLY A 70 0.98 16.21 -10.30
N ILE A 71 2.14 15.92 -9.70
CA ILE A 71 2.63 14.56 -9.49
C ILE A 71 1.78 13.82 -8.44
N LEU A 72 1.17 14.53 -7.49
CA LEU A 72 0.27 13.96 -6.47
C LEU A 72 -1.13 13.66 -7.01
N LEU A 73 -1.58 14.39 -8.04
CA LEU A 73 -2.90 14.15 -8.63
C LEU A 73 -2.99 12.77 -9.29
N ALA A 74 -1.93 12.31 -9.95
CA ALA A 74 -1.93 11.00 -10.61
C ALA A 74 -2.15 9.82 -9.64
N PRO A 75 -1.38 9.67 -8.54
CA PRO A 75 -1.64 8.67 -7.51
C PRO A 75 -3.00 8.82 -6.83
N ALA A 76 -3.46 10.06 -6.58
CA ALA A 76 -4.75 10.31 -5.97
C ALA A 76 -5.91 9.84 -6.85
N VAL A 77 -5.83 10.13 -8.15
CA VAL A 77 -6.79 9.64 -9.15
C VAL A 77 -6.73 8.11 -9.22
N TYR A 78 -5.53 7.52 -9.22
CA TYR A 78 -5.37 6.06 -9.24
C TYR A 78 -6.00 5.40 -8.01
N ALA A 79 -5.78 5.95 -6.81
CA ALA A 79 -6.40 5.48 -5.58
C ALA A 79 -7.92 5.63 -5.59
N PHE A 80 -8.44 6.71 -6.15
CA PHE A 80 -9.88 6.91 -6.31
C PHE A 80 -10.50 5.86 -7.25
N PHE A 81 -9.85 5.60 -8.38
CA PHE A 81 -10.29 4.55 -9.32
C PHE A 81 -10.20 3.16 -8.69
N ASP A 82 -9.14 2.88 -7.94
CA ASP A 82 -8.96 1.63 -7.21
C ASP A 82 -10.14 1.39 -6.24
N TRP A 83 -10.50 2.39 -5.44
CA TRP A 83 -11.66 2.31 -4.55
C TRP A 83 -12.99 2.11 -5.29
N GLY A 84 -13.17 2.81 -6.41
CA GLY A 84 -14.35 2.64 -7.27
C GLY A 84 -14.45 1.23 -7.85
N LEU A 85 -13.33 0.69 -8.34
CA LEU A 85 -13.24 -0.67 -8.87
C LEU A 85 -13.47 -1.71 -7.78
N MET A 86 -12.95 -1.52 -6.57
CA MET A 86 -13.21 -2.40 -5.43
C MET A 86 -14.71 -2.43 -5.09
N PHE A 87 -15.35 -1.26 -5.00
CA PHE A 87 -16.80 -1.18 -4.75
C PHE A 87 -17.61 -1.87 -5.85
N PHE A 88 -17.26 -1.64 -7.12
CA PHE A 88 -17.95 -2.26 -8.25
C PHE A 88 -17.73 -3.78 -8.27
N CYS A 89 -16.52 -4.26 -7.97
CA CYS A 89 -16.22 -5.67 -7.85
C CYS A 89 -17.09 -6.32 -6.78
N LEU A 90 -17.23 -5.69 -5.62
CA LEU A 90 -18.10 -6.18 -4.55
C LEU A 90 -19.56 -6.25 -5.01
N LYS A 91 -20.05 -5.22 -5.71
CA LYS A 91 -21.39 -5.20 -6.29
C LYS A 91 -21.61 -6.36 -7.27
N CYS A 92 -20.63 -6.61 -8.14
CA CYS A 92 -20.66 -7.73 -9.07
C CYS A 92 -20.66 -9.08 -8.35
N SER A 93 -19.95 -9.22 -7.22
CA SER A 93 -19.99 -10.44 -6.41
C SER A 93 -21.38 -10.73 -5.84
N PHE A 94 -22.09 -9.72 -5.36
CA PHE A 94 -23.49 -9.86 -4.93
C PHE A 94 -24.43 -10.20 -6.09
N LEU A 95 -24.21 -9.58 -7.24
CA LEU A 95 -24.98 -9.85 -8.45
C LEU A 95 -24.75 -11.27 -8.98
N ALA A 96 -23.53 -11.80 -8.92
CA ALA A 96 -23.20 -13.17 -9.32
C ALA A 96 -23.92 -14.22 -8.47
N LEU A 97 -24.18 -13.92 -7.19
CA LEU A 97 -24.97 -14.77 -6.29
C LEU A 97 -26.48 -14.60 -6.46
N HIS A 98 -26.93 -13.84 -7.47
CA HIS A 98 -28.34 -13.51 -7.69
C HIS A 98 -28.99 -12.85 -6.45
N TYR A 99 -28.19 -12.09 -5.69
CA TYR A 99 -28.62 -11.42 -4.46
C TYR A 99 -28.33 -9.92 -4.56
N PRO A 100 -29.15 -9.15 -5.31
CA PRO A 100 -28.91 -7.73 -5.50
C PRO A 100 -29.09 -6.96 -4.19
N VAL A 101 -28.11 -6.13 -3.87
CA VAL A 101 -28.08 -5.28 -2.67
C VAL A 101 -28.12 -3.82 -3.07
N ASP A 102 -28.86 -3.01 -2.32
CA ASP A 102 -28.91 -1.56 -2.52
C ASP A 102 -27.53 -0.94 -2.37
N ASN A 103 -27.21 0.04 -3.23
CA ASN A 103 -25.92 0.72 -3.22
C ASN A 103 -25.61 1.36 -1.85
N SER A 104 -26.61 1.86 -1.15
CA SER A 104 -26.45 2.48 0.18
C SER A 104 -25.98 1.46 1.22
N THR A 105 -26.65 0.30 1.28
CA THR A 105 -26.28 -0.81 2.15
C THR A 105 -24.88 -1.33 1.81
N LEU A 106 -24.61 -1.52 0.52
CA LEU A 106 -23.31 -1.96 0.02
C LEU A 106 -22.18 -1.02 0.45
N LEU A 107 -22.43 0.29 0.38
CA LEU A 107 -21.46 1.33 0.75
C LEU A 107 -21.14 1.31 2.24
N VAL A 108 -22.14 1.11 3.11
CA VAL A 108 -21.90 1.04 4.54
C VAL A 108 -21.08 -0.20 4.88
N GLY A 109 -21.44 -1.37 4.34
CA GLY A 109 -20.66 -2.58 4.61
C GLY A 109 -19.24 -2.52 4.04
N PHE A 110 -19.08 -2.00 2.81
CA PHE A 110 -17.77 -1.75 2.23
C PHE A 110 -16.92 -0.82 3.11
N SER A 111 -17.52 0.27 3.63
CA SER A 111 -16.82 1.19 4.53
C SER A 111 -16.34 0.48 5.80
N VAL A 112 -17.22 -0.30 6.45
CA VAL A 112 -16.85 -1.09 7.64
C VAL A 112 -15.72 -2.07 7.34
N GLY A 113 -15.76 -2.75 6.20
CA GLY A 113 -14.69 -3.65 5.75
C GLY A 113 -13.35 -2.93 5.57
N ILE A 114 -13.33 -1.80 4.84
CA ILE A 114 -12.12 -1.00 4.62
C ILE A 114 -11.58 -0.45 5.96
N PHE A 115 -12.44 0.09 6.83
CA PHE A 115 -12.01 0.56 8.16
C PHE A 115 -11.41 -0.56 8.99
N THR A 116 -12.03 -1.75 8.98
CA THR A 116 -11.48 -2.93 9.67
C THR A 116 -10.09 -3.28 9.14
N SER A 117 -9.90 -3.19 7.81
CA SER A 117 -8.59 -3.44 7.19
C SER A 117 -7.53 -2.43 7.61
N LEU A 118 -7.88 -1.15 7.83
CA LEU A 118 -6.94 -0.13 8.30
C LEU A 118 -6.42 -0.39 9.73
N PHE A 119 -7.26 -0.92 10.61
CA PHE A 119 -6.86 -1.26 11.98
C PHE A 119 -6.18 -2.62 12.10
N SER A 120 -6.28 -3.47 11.07
CA SER A 120 -5.65 -4.78 11.07
C SER A 120 -4.15 -4.65 10.86
N LEU A 121 -3.39 -4.70 11.96
CA LEU A 121 -1.92 -4.71 11.97
C LEU A 121 -1.31 -5.92 11.24
N THR A 122 -2.11 -6.93 10.90
CA THR A 122 -1.63 -8.14 10.21
C THR A 122 -1.70 -7.97 8.69
N PRO A 123 -0.59 -8.19 7.97
CA PRO A 123 -0.54 -8.19 6.51
C PRO A 123 -1.17 -9.47 5.97
N ALA A 124 -2.49 -9.62 6.17
CA ALA A 124 -3.37 -10.57 5.46
C ALA A 124 -4.83 -10.48 5.94
N SER A 125 -5.12 -9.90 7.12
CA SER A 125 -6.47 -9.75 7.71
C SER A 125 -7.51 -10.82 7.31
N ILE A 126 -7.12 -12.10 7.32
CA ILE A 126 -7.94 -13.19 6.78
C ILE A 126 -9.06 -13.45 7.79
N GLY A 127 -10.30 -13.24 7.36
CA GLY A 127 -11.51 -13.46 8.15
C GLY A 127 -11.99 -12.26 8.98
N LEU A 128 -11.12 -11.29 9.29
CA LEU A 128 -11.53 -10.09 10.04
C LEU A 128 -12.35 -9.14 9.18
N MET A 129 -11.82 -8.77 8.02
CA MET A 129 -12.53 -7.89 7.08
C MET A 129 -13.81 -8.56 6.57
N GLU A 130 -13.73 -9.86 6.26
CA GLU A 130 -14.85 -10.64 5.75
C GLU A 130 -15.94 -10.78 6.81
N GLY A 131 -15.56 -11.08 8.05
CA GLY A 131 -16.48 -11.21 9.16
C GLY A 131 -17.15 -9.89 9.53
N THR A 132 -16.40 -8.77 9.58
CA THR A 132 -16.99 -7.46 9.90
C THR A 132 -17.86 -6.94 8.76
N MET A 133 -17.46 -7.15 7.51
CA MET A 133 -18.26 -6.74 6.36
C MET A 133 -19.53 -7.58 6.23
N ALA A 134 -19.44 -8.91 6.30
CA ALA A 134 -20.62 -9.79 6.31
C ALA A 134 -21.52 -9.53 7.53
N GLY A 135 -20.93 -9.31 8.70
CA GLY A 135 -21.65 -8.94 9.92
C GLY A 135 -22.39 -7.61 9.78
N SER A 136 -21.79 -6.61 9.13
CA SER A 136 -22.46 -5.33 8.88
C SER A 136 -23.66 -5.47 7.94
N PHE A 137 -23.57 -6.33 6.92
CA PHE A 137 -24.69 -6.66 6.04
C PHE A 137 -25.79 -7.42 6.80
N TYR A 138 -25.41 -8.36 7.66
CA TYR A 138 -26.37 -9.07 8.51
C TYR A 138 -27.15 -8.14 9.44
N LEU A 139 -26.47 -7.16 10.04
CA LEU A 139 -27.13 -6.13 10.88
C LEU A 139 -28.11 -5.25 10.09
N MET A 140 -27.95 -5.15 8.77
CA MET A 140 -28.88 -4.43 7.88
C MET A 140 -30.01 -5.31 7.35
N GLY A 141 -30.12 -6.55 7.84
CA GLY A 141 -31.18 -7.49 7.48
C GLY A 141 -30.86 -8.38 6.28
N LEU A 142 -29.60 -8.44 5.84
CA LEU A 142 -29.18 -9.36 4.78
C LEU A 142 -28.83 -10.74 5.34
N ASP A 143 -28.89 -11.74 4.47
CA ASP A 143 -28.49 -13.09 4.83
C ASP A 143 -26.97 -13.18 5.02
N PHE A 144 -26.53 -13.64 6.21
CA PHE A 144 -25.11 -13.68 6.57
C PHE A 144 -24.31 -14.63 5.67
N GLU A 145 -24.86 -15.80 5.33
CA GLU A 145 -24.16 -16.77 4.49
C GLU A 145 -23.91 -16.19 3.10
N ARG A 146 -24.94 -15.61 2.48
CA ARG A 146 -24.81 -14.96 1.16
C ARG A 146 -23.87 -13.77 1.20
N ALA A 147 -23.96 -12.93 2.23
CA ALA A 147 -23.07 -11.78 2.40
C ALA A 147 -21.60 -12.21 2.57
N LEU A 148 -21.35 -13.26 3.35
CA LEU A 148 -20.02 -13.82 3.54
C LEU A 148 -19.45 -14.40 2.24
N VAL A 149 -20.25 -15.19 1.50
CA VAL A 149 -19.83 -15.74 0.20
C VAL A 149 -19.54 -14.63 -0.81
N ALA A 150 -20.38 -13.60 -0.88
CA ALA A 150 -20.14 -12.44 -1.76
C ALA A 150 -18.83 -11.75 -1.43
N THR A 151 -18.55 -11.57 -0.14
CA THR A 151 -17.34 -10.93 0.36
C THR A 151 -16.08 -11.75 0.04
N LEU A 152 -16.16 -13.08 0.21
CA LEU A 152 -15.08 -13.99 -0.16
C LEU A 152 -14.81 -13.99 -1.66
N LEU A 153 -15.87 -13.98 -2.48
CA LEU A 153 -15.77 -13.91 -3.93
C LEU A 153 -15.11 -12.59 -4.38
N TYR A 154 -15.50 -11.48 -3.76
CA TYR A 154 -14.85 -10.18 -3.96
C TYR A 154 -13.35 -10.25 -3.68
N ARG A 155 -12.95 -10.84 -2.54
CA ARG A 155 -11.52 -10.98 -2.20
C ARG A 155 -10.79 -11.90 -3.16
N PHE A 156 -11.39 -13.01 -3.54
CA PHE A 156 -10.80 -13.90 -4.52
C PHE A 156 -10.53 -13.17 -5.83
N ALA A 157 -11.51 -12.43 -6.36
CA ALA A 157 -11.31 -11.61 -7.55
C ALA A 157 -10.21 -10.56 -7.36
N TYR A 158 -10.23 -9.83 -6.23
CA TYR A 158 -9.26 -8.77 -5.94
C TYR A 158 -7.83 -9.30 -5.78
N PHE A 159 -7.62 -10.49 -5.24
CA PHE A 159 -6.28 -11.08 -5.12
C PHE A 159 -5.84 -11.81 -6.40
N PHE A 160 -6.76 -12.48 -7.09
CA PHE A 160 -6.43 -13.30 -8.24
C PHE A 160 -6.22 -12.45 -9.50
N LEU A 161 -6.98 -11.37 -9.69
CA LEU A 161 -6.82 -10.48 -10.86
C LEU A 161 -5.40 -9.90 -10.95
N PRO A 162 -4.80 -9.30 -9.91
CA PRO A 162 -3.42 -8.82 -9.95
C PRO A 162 -2.41 -9.93 -10.21
N VAL A 163 -2.60 -11.14 -9.65
CA VAL A 163 -1.70 -12.27 -9.86
C VAL A 163 -1.72 -12.72 -11.32
N VAL A 164 -2.91 -12.88 -11.90
CA VAL A 164 -3.08 -13.26 -13.30
C VAL A 164 -2.49 -12.18 -14.22
N LEU A 165 -2.80 -10.92 -13.98
CA LEU A 165 -2.22 -9.79 -14.72
C LEU A 165 -0.69 -9.78 -14.61
N SER A 166 -0.15 -9.95 -13.40
CA SER A 166 1.30 -10.00 -13.17
C SER A 166 1.95 -11.13 -13.95
N PHE A 167 1.34 -12.32 -14.00
CA PHE A 167 1.85 -13.44 -14.79
C PHE A 167 1.86 -13.13 -16.30
N PHE A 168 0.79 -12.53 -16.83
CA PHE A 168 0.73 -12.12 -18.23
C PHE A 168 1.78 -11.06 -18.59
N PHE A 169 1.94 -10.04 -17.75
CA PHE A 169 2.91 -8.95 -17.97
C PHE A 169 4.36 -9.38 -17.72
N TYR A 170 4.61 -10.29 -16.77
CA TYR A 170 5.94 -10.85 -16.51
C TYR A 170 6.52 -11.50 -17.76
N ARG A 171 5.70 -12.25 -18.50
CA ARG A 171 6.09 -12.90 -19.75
C ARG A 171 6.42 -11.90 -20.87
N GLN A 172 5.90 -10.68 -20.80
CA GLN A 172 6.08 -9.65 -21.82
C GLN A 172 7.27 -8.72 -21.55
N PHE A 173 7.63 -8.49 -20.27
CA PHE A 173 8.68 -7.54 -19.90
C PHE A 173 10.06 -8.18 -19.67
N PHE A 174 10.13 -9.50 -19.46
CA PHE A 174 11.39 -10.26 -19.50
C PHE A 174 11.53 -11.02 -20.83
N PRO A 175 11.93 -10.36 -21.93
CA PRO A 175 12.47 -11.10 -23.07
C PRO A 175 13.73 -11.82 -22.59
N SER A 176 13.77 -13.12 -22.85
CA SER A 176 14.80 -14.06 -22.40
C SER A 176 16.19 -13.44 -22.35
N SER A 177 16.80 -13.48 -21.17
CA SER A 177 18.23 -13.25 -20.97
C SER A 177 19.10 -14.34 -21.65
N ASP A 178 18.60 -15.00 -22.70
CA ASP A 178 19.37 -15.89 -23.58
C ASP A 178 20.28 -15.07 -24.50
N LYS A 179 19.88 -13.86 -24.87
CA LYS A 179 20.63 -13.07 -25.86
C LYS A 179 21.90 -12.40 -25.35
N LYS A 180 22.16 -12.44 -24.03
CA LYS A 180 23.39 -11.92 -23.42
C LYS A 180 24.44 -13.01 -23.18
N LEU A 181 24.04 -14.26 -22.97
CA LEU A 181 24.96 -15.37 -22.73
C LEU A 181 25.63 -15.86 -24.04
N GLU A 182 24.90 -15.88 -25.16
CA GLU A 182 25.48 -16.23 -26.48
C GLU A 182 26.51 -15.19 -26.99
N MET A 183 26.43 -13.94 -26.52
CA MET A 183 27.35 -12.86 -26.92
C MET A 183 28.67 -12.87 -26.13
N GLU A 184 28.68 -13.43 -24.91
CA GLU A 184 29.90 -13.59 -24.10
C GLU A 184 30.68 -14.87 -24.49
N GLU A 185 30.00 -15.99 -24.77
CA GLU A 185 30.67 -17.23 -25.24
C GLU A 185 31.26 -17.09 -26.66
N GLY A 186 30.66 -16.25 -27.52
CA GLY A 186 31.20 -15.94 -28.85
C GLY A 186 32.41 -14.99 -28.85
N LEU A 187 32.68 -14.31 -27.74
CA LEU A 187 33.82 -13.40 -27.59
C LEU A 187 35.05 -14.08 -26.95
N GLU A 188 34.86 -15.19 -26.25
CA GLU A 188 35.95 -16.00 -25.68
C GLU A 188 36.50 -17.07 -26.65
N THR A 189 35.83 -17.27 -27.80
CA THR A 189 36.18 -18.31 -28.79
C THR A 189 36.84 -17.80 -30.08
N HIS A 190 37.18 -16.50 -30.15
CA HIS A 190 37.93 -15.87 -31.24
C HIS A 190 39.16 -15.12 -30.74
#